data_AF-A0A7C4UZ55-F1
#
_entry.id   AF-A0A7C4UZ55-F1
#
_cell.length_a   1.000
_cell.length_b   1.000
_cell.length_c   1.000
_cell.angle_alpha   90.00
_cell.angle_beta   90.00
_cell.angle_gamma   90.00
#
_symmetry.space_group_name_H-M   'P 1'
#
loop_
_entity.id
_entity.type
_entity.pdbx_description
1 polymer ?
#
loop_
_entity_poly.entity_id
_entity_poly.type
_entity_poly.pdbx_seq_one_letter_code
_entity_poly.pdbx_strand_id
1 'polypeptide(L)' 'GCTVRGLPSEFRDTYVIGPRRGELKGLEDAVFPAPGGDMMLTGCFGLLKAWSFRAAALHV' A
#
# COMPACT_ATOMS: atom_id res chain seq x y z
N GLY A 1 15.42 1.16 9.79
CA GLY A 1 14.74 0.66 8.58
C GLY A 1 14.13 -0.69 8.91
N CYS A 2 12.93 -0.97 8.43
CA CYS A 2 12.29 -2.27 8.63
C CYS A 2 12.65 -3.19 7.46
N THR A 3 13.15 -4.39 7.76
CA THR A 3 13.44 -5.43 6.75
C THR A 3 12.38 -6.50 6.88
N VAL A 4 11.58 -6.68 5.83
CA VAL A 4 10.63 -7.79 5.72
C VAL A 4 11.37 -8.98 5.11
N ARG A 5 11.31 -10.15 5.76
CA ARG A 5 11.87 -11.41 5.25
C ARG A 5 10.73 -12.31 4.77
N GLY A 6 10.96 -13.07 3.70
CA GLY A 6 9.95 -13.98 3.14
C GLY A 6 8.93 -13.32 2.20
N LEU A 7 9.36 -12.30 1.45
CA LEU A 7 8.52 -11.72 0.39
C LEU A 7 8.30 -12.76 -0.71
N PRO A 8 7.09 -12.83 -1.28
CA PRO A 8 6.83 -13.70 -2.43
C PRO A 8 7.75 -13.33 -3.59
N SER A 9 8.06 -14.31 -4.45
CA SER A 9 8.93 -14.11 -5.62
C SER A 9 8.34 -13.15 -6.65
N GLU A 10 7.03 -12.98 -6.64
CA GLU A 10 6.31 -12.09 -7.56
C GLU A 10 5.22 -11.31 -6.83
N PHE A 11 5.12 -10.02 -7.14
CA PHE A 11 4.00 -9.17 -6.76
C PHE A 11 3.08 -9.01 -7.96
N ARG A 12 1.82 -9.44 -7.81
CA ARG A 12 0.83 -9.36 -8.91
C ARG A 12 0.56 -7.94 -9.37
N ASP A 13 0.55 -7.00 -8.44
CA ASP A 13 0.27 -5.58 -8.71
C ASP A 13 1.31 -4.72 -7.98
N THR A 14 1.89 -3.76 -8.69
CA THR A 14 2.84 -2.80 -8.11
C THR A 14 2.15 -1.45 -7.94
N TYR A 15 1.93 -1.05 -6.69
CA TYR A 15 1.34 0.26 -6.37
C TYR A 15 2.41 1.25 -5.92
N VAL A 16 2.52 2.38 -6.63
CA VAL A 16 3.54 3.39 -6.37
C VAL A 16 2.94 4.57 -5.61
N ILE A 17 3.48 4.80 -4.42
CA ILE A 17 3.02 5.81 -3.47
C ILE A 17 4.18 6.64 -2.91
N GLY A 18 3.85 7.81 -2.34
CA GLY A 18 4.81 8.67 -1.66
C GLY A 18 5.17 9.96 -2.40
N PRO A 19 5.94 10.86 -1.75
CA PRO A 19 6.18 12.22 -2.23
C PRO A 19 7.03 12.27 -3.51
N ARG A 20 7.94 11.30 -3.70
CA ARG A 20 8.83 11.21 -4.87
C ARG A 20 8.33 10.25 -5.95
N ARG A 21 7.07 9.79 -5.89
CA ARG A 21 6.50 8.83 -6.86
C ARG A 21 6.61 9.28 -8.33
N GLY A 22 6.70 10.59 -8.57
CA GLY A 22 6.90 11.15 -9.90
C GLY A 22 8.16 10.65 -10.62
N GLU A 23 9.17 10.20 -9.88
CA GLU A 23 10.41 9.63 -10.44
C GLU A 23 10.21 8.27 -11.11
N LEU A 24 9.12 7.59 -10.79
CA LEU A 24 8.79 6.26 -11.31
C LEU A 24 7.74 6.33 -12.44
N LYS A 25 7.42 7.54 -12.92
CA LYS A 25 6.55 7.72 -14.09
C LYS A 25 7.17 7.04 -15.31
N GLY A 26 6.40 6.20 -15.99
CA GLY A 26 6.85 5.45 -17.18
C GLY A 26 7.07 3.96 -16.95
N LEU A 27 6.92 3.47 -15.71
CA LEU A 27 6.75 2.03 -15.46
C LEU A 27 5.37 1.59 -15.94
N GLU A 28 5.33 0.71 -16.94
CA GLU A 28 4.09 0.25 -17.58
C GLU A 28 3.20 -0.57 -16.63
N ASP A 29 3.80 -1.37 -15.74
CA ASP A 29 3.11 -2.27 -14.81
C ASP A 29 2.88 -1.65 -13.41
N ALA A 30 2.99 -0.33 -13.31
CA ALA A 30 2.87 0.40 -12.04
C ALA A 30 1.56 1.20 -11.96
N VAL A 31 0.78 0.94 -10.90
CA VAL A 31 -0.44 1.69 -10.60
C VAL A 31 -0.11 2.85 -9.65
N PHE A 32 -0.57 4.06 -9.99
CA PHE A 32 -0.43 5.25 -9.17
C PHE A 32 -1.78 5.59 -8.51
N PRO A 33 -2.11 4.98 -7.36
CA PRO A 33 -3.37 5.27 -6.68
C PRO A 33 -3.36 6.72 -6.19
N ALA A 34 -4.37 7.50 -6.60
CA ALA A 34 -4.56 8.91 -6.30
C ALA A 34 -3.47 9.86 -6.86
N PRO A 35 -3.69 10.49 -8.05
CA PRO A 35 -2.72 11.38 -8.68
C PRO A 35 -2.25 12.56 -7.81
N GLY A 36 -3.00 12.92 -6.75
CA GLY A 36 -2.64 13.97 -5.77
C GLY A 36 -2.78 13.60 -4.29
N GLY A 37 -3.00 12.33 -3.93
CA GLY A 37 -3.36 11.94 -2.56
C GLY A 37 -2.18 11.86 -1.59
N ASP A 38 -2.38 12.32 -0.35
CA ASP A 38 -1.42 12.20 0.75
C ASP A 38 -1.30 10.73 1.20
N MET A 39 -0.06 10.23 1.17
CA MET A 39 0.33 8.88 1.57
C MET A 39 -0.08 8.55 3.03
N MET A 40 -0.16 9.56 3.90
CA MET A 40 -0.62 9.43 5.28
C MET A 40 -2.09 9.01 5.34
N LEU A 41 -2.97 9.57 4.49
CA LEU A 41 -4.38 9.23 4.50
C LEU A 41 -4.61 7.80 4.00
N THR A 42 -3.91 7.40 2.93
CA THR A 42 -3.97 6.01 2.43
C THR A 42 -3.50 5.01 3.50
N GLY A 43 -2.42 5.31 4.21
CA GLY A 43 -1.94 4.49 5.34
C GLY A 43 -2.97 4.43 6.48
N CYS A 44 -3.51 5.58 6.89
CA CYS A 44 -4.53 5.66 7.95
C CYS A 44 -5.81 4.89 7.58
N PHE A 45 -6.32 5.01 6.35
CA PHE A 45 -7.49 4.26 5.91
C PHE A 45 -7.22 2.75 5.83
N GLY A 46 -6.01 2.35 5.39
CA GLY A 46 -5.59 0.95 5.41
C GLY A 46 -5.57 0.36 6.82
N LEU A 47 -5.05 1.11 7.80
CA LEU A 47 -5.02 0.70 9.21
C LEU A 47 -6.43 0.59 9.81
N LEU A 48 -7.33 1.53 9.51
CA LEU A 48 -8.73 1.48 9.96
C LEU A 48 -9.47 0.26 9.40
N LYS A 49 -9.26 -0.06 8.12
CA LYS A 49 -9.85 -1.25 7.47
C LYS A 49 -9.27 -2.55 8.02
N ALA A 50 -7.96 -2.60 8.27
CA ALA A 50 -7.34 -3.76 8.91
C ALA A 50 -7.85 -3.96 10.34
N TRP A 51 -8.07 -2.87 11.08
CA TRP A 51 -8.63 -2.93 12.43
C TRP A 51 -10.08 -3.44 12.44
N SER A 52 -10.92 -3.02 11.49
CA SER A 52 -12.28 -3.55 11.39
C SER A 52 -12.31 -5.05 11.07
N PHE A 53 -11.43 -5.52 10.19
CA PHE A 53 -11.29 -6.96 9.91
C PHE A 53 -10.73 -7.73 11.10
N ARG A 54 -9.77 -7.18 11.84
CA ARG A 54 -9.28 -7.77 13.09
C ARG A 54 -10.41 -7.89 14.12
N ALA A 55 -11.21 -6.84 14.29
CA ALA A 55 -12.34 -6.84 15.21
C ALA A 55 -13.43 -7.84 14.81
N ALA A 56 -13.65 -8.05 13.51
CA ALA A 56 -14.56 -9.07 13.00
C ALA A 56 -14.03 -10.51 13.23
N ALA A 57 -12.71 -10.70 13.09
CA ALA A 57 -12.05 -12.00 13.31
C ALA A 57 -11.93 -12.40 14.79
N LEU A 58 -12.10 -11.46 15.74
CA LEU A 58 -12.03 -11.70 17.19
C LEU A 58 -13.39 -11.98 17.84
N HIS A 59 -14.50 -11.90 17.10
CA HIS A 59 -15.86 -12.24 17.56
C HIS A 59 -16.34 -13.61 17.02
N VAL A 60 -15.40 -14.47 16.59
CA VAL A 60 -15.59 -15.88 16.27
C VAL A 60 -14.80 -16.70 17.28
#